data_AF-A0AAW8KNY8-F1
#
_entry.id   AF-A0AAW8KNY8-F1
#
_cell.length_a   1.000
_cell.length_b   1.000
_cell.length_c   1.000
_cell.angle_alpha   90.00
_cell.angle_beta   90.00
_cell.angle_gamma   90.00
#
_symmetry.space_group_name_H-M   'P 1'
#
loop_
_entity.id
_entity.type
_entity.pdbx_description
1 polymer ?
#
loop_
_entity_poly.entity_id
_entity_poly.type
_entity_poly.pdbx_seq_one_letter_code
_entity_poly.pdbx_strand_id
1 'polypeptide(L)' 'LHLNEQRAFEEIENLVKQYEQIDECFKVMGNACYMIVSHFEPAALNEFIEKLSKWCRYSVETVIREVEKS' A
#
# COMPACT_ATOMS: atom_id res chain seq x y z
N LEU A 1 -19.85 12.55 7.02
CA LEU A 1 -19.25 11.21 6.86
C LEU A 1 -18.20 11.17 5.73
N HIS A 2 -18.37 11.86 4.60
CA HIS A 2 -17.37 11.90 3.50
C HIS A 2 -16.02 12.60 3.79
N LEU A 3 -15.96 13.57 4.71
CA LEU A 3 -14.72 14.32 4.97
C LEU A 3 -13.56 13.46 5.50
N ASN A 4 -13.87 12.39 6.23
CA ASN A 4 -12.82 11.50 6.78
C ASN A 4 -12.22 10.58 5.72
N GLU A 5 -13.00 10.20 4.69
CA GLU A 5 -12.54 9.29 3.63
C GLU A 5 -11.56 10.01 2.69
N GLN A 6 -11.88 11.24 2.31
CA GLN A 6 -10.97 12.06 1.50
C GLN A 6 -9.62 12.28 2.20
N ARG A 7 -9.67 12.61 3.49
CA ARG A 7 -8.44 12.77 4.29
C ARG A 7 -7.65 11.47 4.38
N ALA A 8 -8.32 10.33 4.58
CA ALA A 8 -7.63 9.03 4.62
C ALA A 8 -6.89 8.75 3.30
N PHE A 9 -7.49 9.06 2.15
CA PHE A 9 -6.83 8.90 0.85
C PHE A 9 -5.60 9.81 0.69
N GLU A 10 -5.71 11.08 1.07
CA GLU A 10 -4.58 12.02 1.03
C GLU A 10 -3.43 11.56 1.94
N GLU A 11 -3.74 11.07 3.15
CA GLU A 11 -2.72 10.55 4.08
C GLU A 11 -2.04 9.28 3.55
N ILE A 12 -2.78 8.38 2.90
CA ILE A 12 -2.21 7.19 2.26
C ILE A 12 -1.24 7.61 1.15
N GLU A 13 -1.67 8.50 0.25
CA GLU A 13 -0.82 8.96 -0.86
C GLU A 13 0.43 9.71 -0.36
N ASN A 14 0.30 10.51 0.70
CA ASN A 14 1.43 11.18 1.33
C ASN A 14 2.38 10.21 2.03
N LEU A 15 1.84 9.18 2.70
CA LEU A 15 2.64 8.15 3.35
C LEU A 15 3.43 7.38 2.30
N VAL A 16 2.79 6.91 1.24
CA VAL A 16 3.42 6.12 0.18
C VAL A 16 4.59 6.86 -0.48
N LYS A 17 4.46 8.17 -0.72
CA LYS A 17 5.54 9.00 -1.31
C LYS A 17 6.78 9.17 -0.41
N GLN A 18 6.69 8.86 0.88
CA GLN A 18 7.80 9.00 1.82
C GLN A 18 8.68 7.75 1.92
N TYR A 19 8.30 6.66 1.26
CA TYR A 19 9.00 5.38 1.35
C TYR A 19 9.65 5.04 0.00
N GLU A 20 10.98 4.95 -0.01
CA GLU A 20 11.75 4.55 -1.19
C GLU A 20 11.51 3.09 -1.60
N GLN A 21 11.01 2.28 -0.66
CA GLN A 21 10.66 0.88 -0.86
C GLN A 21 9.40 0.67 -1.73
N ILE A 22 8.65 1.74 -2.02
CA ILE A 22 7.48 1.66 -2.88
C ILE A 22 7.91 1.84 -4.33
N ASP A 23 7.67 0.83 -5.15
CA ASP A 23 7.95 0.91 -6.58
C ASP A 23 6.78 1.54 -7.33
N GLU A 24 5.55 1.10 -7.01
CA GLU A 24 4.35 1.51 -7.73
C GLU A 24 3.15 1.64 -6.80
N CYS A 25 2.28 2.62 -7.07
CA CYS A 25 1.02 2.81 -6.36
C CYS A 25 -0.08 3.16 -7.34
N PHE A 26 -1.12 2.33 -7.36
CA PHE A 26 -2.24 2.43 -8.28
C PHE A 26 -3.54 2.65 -7.51
N LYS A 27 -4.34 3.61 -7.98
CA LYS A 27 -5.75 3.70 -7.59
C LYS A 27 -6.56 2.75 -8.45
N VAL A 28 -7.27 1.82 -7.82
CA VAL A 28 -7.99 0.76 -8.52
C VAL A 28 -9.50 0.85 -8.26
N MET A 29 -10.29 0.30 -9.19
CA MET A 29 -11.72 0.11 -8.98
C MET A 29 -11.97 -1.36 -8.62
N GLY A 30 -12.53 -1.62 -7.45
CA GLY A 30 -12.77 -2.98 -6.96
C GLY A 30 -12.96 -3.05 -5.45
N ASN A 31 -12.61 -4.19 -4.84
CA ASN A 31 -12.73 -4.41 -3.40
C ASN A 31 -11.73 -3.59 -2.57
N ALA A 32 -10.62 -3.16 -3.18
CA ALA A 32 -9.64 -2.26 -2.58
C ALA A 32 -9.67 -0.91 -3.30
N CYS A 33 -9.20 0.15 -2.61
CA CYS A 33 -9.09 1.49 -3.19
C CYS A 33 -7.72 1.71 -3.85
N TYR A 34 -6.68 1.07 -3.31
CA TYR A 34 -5.30 1.18 -3.79
C TYR A 34 -4.65 -0.20 -3.89
N MET A 35 -3.74 -0.33 -4.83
CA MET A 35 -2.80 -1.44 -4.97
C MET A 35 -1.39 -0.86 -4.93
N ILE A 36 -0.57 -1.37 -4.02
CA ILE A 36 0.79 -0.88 -3.77
C ILE A 36 1.75 -2.03 -4.04
N VAL A 37 2.75 -1.79 -4.89
CA VAL A 37 3.85 -2.71 -5.17
C VAL A 37 5.09 -2.15 -4.50
N SER A 38 5.79 -2.99 -3.74
CA SER A 38 6.88 -2.55 -2.88
C SER A 38 7.84 -3.67 -2.51
N HIS A 39 9.10 -3.34 -2.29
CA HIS A 39 10.14 -4.23 -1.80
C HIS A 39 10.61 -3.81 -0.42
N PHE A 40 10.17 -4.52 0.61
CA PHE A 40 10.53 -4.27 2.00
C PHE A 40 11.28 -5.45 2.62
N GLU A 41 12.24 -5.13 3.48
CA GLU A 41 12.69 -6.07 4.51
C GLU A 41 11.54 -6.34 5.50
N PRO A 42 11.42 -7.57 6.07
CA PRO A 42 10.25 -7.96 6.87
C PRO A 42 9.93 -7.02 8.04
N ALA A 43 10.95 -6.50 8.73
CA ALA A 43 10.76 -5.56 9.83
C ALA A 43 10.21 -4.21 9.36
N ALA A 44 10.76 -3.67 8.27
CA ALA A 44 10.34 -2.39 7.70
C ALA A 44 8.92 -2.47 7.11
N LEU A 45 8.53 -3.61 6.55
CA LEU A 45 7.17 -3.85 6.08
C LEU A 45 6.16 -3.71 7.22
N ASN A 46 6.44 -4.36 8.37
CA ASN A 46 5.54 -4.29 9.52
C ASN A 46 5.36 -2.85 10.01
N GLU A 47 6.45 -2.08 10.11
CA GLU A 47 6.38 -0.66 10.49
C GLU A 47 5.57 0.19 9.49
N PHE A 48 5.72 -0.07 8.19
CA PHE A 48 4.93 0.59 7.17
C PHE A 48 3.43 0.26 7.30
N ILE A 49 3.12 -1.02 7.44
CA ILE A 49 1.75 -1.51 7.58
C ILE A 49 1.08 -0.99 8.85
N GLU A 50 1.79 -0.92 9.98
CA GLU A 50 1.26 -0.33 11.21
C GLU A 50 0.87 1.14 11.01
N LYS A 51 1.66 1.93 10.28
CA LYS A 51 1.31 3.32 9.97
C LYS A 51 0.14 3.42 8.99
N LEU A 52 0.11 2.58 7.96
CA LEU A 52 -0.93 2.57 6.93
C LEU A 52 -2.29 2.12 7.50
N SER A 53 -2.28 1.13 8.40
CA SER A 53 -3.49 0.54 9.03
C SER A 53 -4.36 1.53 9.80
N LYS A 54 -3.82 2.69 10.16
CA LYS A 54 -4.55 3.78 10.82
C LYS A 54 -5.58 4.43 9.89
N TRP A 55 -5.36 4.36 8.58
CA TRP A 55 -6.12 5.08 7.57
C TRP A 55 -6.95 4.15 6.69
N CYS A 56 -6.57 2.88 6.55
CA CYS A 56 -7.30 1.92 5.72
C CYS A 56 -7.21 0.48 6.22
N ARG A 57 -8.08 -0.37 5.66
CA ARG A 57 -7.91 -1.82 5.70
C ARG A 57 -6.98 -2.25 4.57
N TYR A 58 -6.21 -3.31 4.80
CA TYR A 58 -5.23 -3.80 3.86
C TYR A 58 -5.26 -5.33 3.78
N SER A 59 -4.73 -5.85 2.69
CA SER A 59 -4.36 -7.25 2.51
C SER A 59 -2.95 -7.26 1.92
N VAL A 60 -2.07 -8.11 2.42
CA VAL A 60 -0.70 -8.24 1.92
C VAL A 60 -0.58 -9.55 1.17
N GLU A 61 -0.11 -9.47 -0.06
CA GLU A 61 0.27 -10.63 -0.87
C GLU A 61 1.78 -10.59 -1.06
N THR A 62 2.46 -11.71 -0.76
CA THR A 62 3.90 -11.83 -0.93
C THR A 62 4.20 -12.62 -2.20
N VAL A 63 5.00 -12.02 -3.09
CA VAL A 63 5.51 -12.72 -4.27
C VAL A 63 6.53 -13.77 -3.81
N ILE A 64 6.21 -15.04 -4.00
CA ILE A 64 7.11 -16.17 -3.65
C ILE A 64 8.06 -16.48 -4.81
N ARG A 65 7.61 -16.30 -6.05
CA ARG A 65 8.38 -16.55 -7.26
C ARG A 65 7.77 -15.81 -8.44
N GLU A 66 8.61 -15.22 -9.29
CA GLU A 66 8.18 -14.75 -10.60
C GLU A 66 7.95 -15.94 -11.55
N VAL A 67 6.97 -15.81 -12.42
CA VAL A 67 6.74 -16.78 -13.50
C VAL A 67 7.20 -16.13 -14.79
N GLU A 68 8.34 -16.58 -15.30
CA GLU A 68 8.82 -16.15 -16.61
C GLU A 68 7.78 -16.52 -17.67
N LYS A 69 7.32 -15.52 -18.42
CA LYS A 69 6.53 -15.76 -19.63
C LYS A 69 7.53 -15.93 -20.77
N SER A 70 7.71 -17.18 -21.20
CA SER A 70 8.48 -17.55 -22.41
C SER A 70 7.89 -16.94 -23.67
#